data_AF-A0A5E7Z4N3-F1
#
_entry.id   AF-A0A5E7Z4N3-F1
#
_cell.length_a   1.000
_cell.length_b   1.000
_cell.length_c   1.000
_cell.angle_alpha   90.00
_cell.angle_beta   90.00
_cell.angle_gamma   90.00
#
_symmetry.space_group_name_H-M   'P 1'
#
loop_
_entity.id
_entity.type
_entity.pdbx_description
1 polymer ?
#
loop_
_entity_poly.entity_id
_entity_poly.type
_entity_poly.pdbx_seq_one_letter_code
_entity_poly.pdbx_strand_id
1 'polypeptide(L)'
;MKPAILRLLWFVCLCAILYFALAPASAGGLGGASYHGVAFFILGLLTPAAFPKGNLVLVWLVLLALGGCIEAAQGALATNRIPSWDDFLTDAIAASVGVLYYKLWTVLRRPAAPDAKASADDAPANP
;
A
#
# COMPACT_ATOMS: atom_id res chain seq x y z
N MET A 1 16.86 -1.15 0.32
CA MET A 1 16.85 -0.56 -1.04
C MET A 1 16.88 0.96 -0.93
N LYS A 2 17.53 1.66 -1.87
CA LYS A 2 17.49 3.13 -1.89
C LYS A 2 16.03 3.60 -2.10
N PRO A 3 15.56 4.65 -1.40
CA PRO A 3 14.17 5.14 -1.54
C PRO A 3 13.77 5.45 -2.99
N ALA A 4 14.71 5.89 -3.82
CA ALA A 4 14.48 6.15 -5.24
C ALA A 4 14.03 4.89 -6.02
N ILE A 5 14.59 3.73 -5.71
CA ILE A 5 14.24 2.46 -6.38
C ILE A 5 12.82 2.04 -5.97
N LEU A 6 12.47 2.17 -4.69
CA LEU A 6 11.12 1.85 -4.22
C LEU A 6 10.06 2.76 -4.84
N ARG A 7 10.37 4.05 -5.02
CA ARG A 7 9.50 5.00 -5.72
C ARG A 7 9.34 4.68 -7.20
N LEU A 8 10.43 4.28 -7.87
CA LEU A 8 10.36 3.83 -9.26
C LEU A 8 9.48 2.58 -9.39
N LEU A 9 9.70 1.57 -8.55
CA LEU A 9 8.87 0.37 -8.51
C LEU A 9 7.41 0.69 -8.22
N TRP A 10 7.16 1.57 -7.26
CA TRP A 10 5.80 2.04 -6.94
C TRP A 10 5.13 2.69 -8.15
N PHE A 11 5.85 3.56 -8.87
CA PHE A 11 5.33 4.22 -10.05
C PHE A 11 5.03 3.22 -11.18
N VAL A 12 5.94 2.26 -11.42
CA VAL A 12 5.74 1.18 -12.39
C VAL A 12 4.52 0.33 -12.02
N CYS A 13 4.37 -0.06 -10.76
CA CYS A 13 3.19 -0.80 -10.28
C CYS A 13 1.90 0.00 -10.48
N LEU A 14 1.90 1.30 -10.15
CA LEU A 14 0.74 2.17 -10.34
C LEU A 14 0.34 2.24 -11.82
N CYS A 15 1.30 2.49 -12.72
CA CYS A 15 1.05 2.51 -14.16
C CYS A 15 0.51 1.16 -14.68
N ALA A 16 1.08 0.05 -14.22
CA ALA A 16 0.63 -1.29 -14.61
C ALA A 16 -0.81 -1.55 -14.13
N ILE A 17 -1.14 -1.21 -12.88
CA ILE A 17 -2.47 -1.37 -12.32
C ILE A 17 -3.49 -0.53 -13.09
N LEU A 18 -3.18 0.74 -13.36
CA LEU A 18 -4.06 1.61 -14.14
C LEU A 18 -4.28 1.07 -15.56
N TYR A 19 -3.23 0.59 -16.22
CA TYR A 19 -3.36 -0.03 -17.54
C TYR A 19 -4.26 -1.26 -17.48
N PHE A 20 -3.98 -2.23 -16.61
CA PHE A 20 -4.77 -3.46 -16.56
C PHE A 20 -6.21 -3.22 -16.12
N ALA A 21 -6.44 -2.29 -15.19
CA ALA A 21 -7.76 -1.98 -14.68
C ALA A 21 -8.63 -1.22 -15.70
N LEU A 22 -8.05 -0.35 -16.53
CA LEU A 22 -8.81 0.54 -17.43
C LEU A 22 -8.78 0.09 -18.89
N ALA A 23 -7.79 -0.68 -19.32
CA ALA A 23 -7.74 -1.18 -20.68
C ALA A 23 -8.94 -2.12 -20.95
N PRO A 24 -9.50 -2.09 -22.18
CA PRO A 24 -10.51 -3.06 -22.57
C PRO A 24 -9.91 -4.47 -22.55
N ALA A 25 -10.75 -5.49 -22.35
CA ALA A 25 -10.31 -6.88 -22.34
C ALA A 25 -9.60 -7.29 -23.66
N SER A 26 -10.02 -6.73 -24.79
CA SER A 26 -9.38 -6.95 -26.10
C SER A 26 -7.94 -6.44 -26.19
N ALA A 27 -7.55 -5.50 -25.32
CA ALA A 27 -6.19 -4.98 -25.22
C ALA A 27 -5.42 -5.60 -24.03
N GLY A 28 -5.94 -6.67 -23.41
CA GLY A 28 -5.27 -7.35 -22.29
C GLY A 28 -5.58 -6.78 -20.91
N GLY A 29 -6.61 -5.95 -20.76
CA GLY A 29 -7.07 -5.51 -19.44
C GLY A 29 -7.47 -6.69 -18.55
N LEU A 30 -7.20 -6.58 -17.25
CA LEU A 30 -7.58 -7.54 -16.19
C LEU A 30 -8.51 -6.88 -15.17
N GLY A 31 -9.52 -7.60 -14.68
CA GLY A 31 -10.53 -7.06 -13.76
C GLY A 31 -11.14 -8.15 -12.88
N GLY A 32 -11.84 -7.74 -11.83
CA GLY A 32 -12.43 -8.61 -10.82
C GLY A 32 -11.60 -8.72 -9.54
N ALA A 33 -12.30 -9.11 -8.47
CA ALA A 33 -11.84 -9.07 -7.09
C ALA A 33 -10.43 -9.65 -6.85
N SER A 34 -10.05 -10.76 -7.48
CA SER A 34 -8.71 -11.34 -7.27
C SER A 34 -7.59 -10.42 -7.75
N TYR A 35 -7.75 -9.77 -8.91
CA TYR A 35 -6.74 -8.86 -9.46
C TYR A 35 -6.70 -7.54 -8.67
N HIS A 36 -7.87 -7.01 -8.33
CA HIS A 36 -8.03 -5.84 -7.47
C HIS A 36 -7.37 -6.06 -6.11
N GLY A 37 -7.65 -7.21 -5.48
CA GLY A 37 -7.09 -7.58 -4.19
C GLY A 37 -5.57 -7.66 -4.20
N VAL A 38 -4.97 -8.30 -5.21
CA VAL A 38 -3.50 -8.36 -5.33
C VAL A 38 -2.92 -6.96 -5.59
N ALA A 39 -3.52 -6.19 -6.50
CA ALA A 39 -3.07 -4.85 -6.86
C ALA A 39 -3.04 -3.90 -5.64
N PHE A 40 -4.14 -3.81 -4.90
CA PHE A 40 -4.27 -2.92 -3.76
C PHE A 40 -3.53 -3.41 -2.51
N PHE A 41 -3.36 -4.72 -2.34
CA PHE A 41 -2.46 -5.24 -1.32
C PHE A 41 -1.01 -4.80 -1.58
N ILE A 42 -0.52 -4.96 -2.81
CA ILE A 42 0.84 -4.56 -3.18
C ILE A 42 1.02 -3.04 -3.08
N LEU A 43 0.07 -2.24 -3.55
CA LEU A 43 0.13 -0.78 -3.38
C LEU A 43 0.06 -0.37 -1.90
N GLY A 44 -0.79 -1.02 -1.11
CA GLY A 44 -0.89 -0.79 0.34
C GLY A 44 0.41 -1.05 1.07
N LEU A 45 1.17 -2.07 0.65
CA LEU A 45 2.48 -2.39 1.19
C LEU A 45 3.59 -1.47 0.68
N LEU A 46 3.60 -1.19 -0.62
CA LEU A 46 4.70 -0.51 -1.31
C LEU A 46 4.65 1.01 -1.13
N THR A 47 3.45 1.60 -1.04
CA THR A 47 3.28 3.06 -0.85
C THR A 47 3.97 3.57 0.42
N PRO A 48 3.70 3.03 1.63
CA PRO A 48 4.38 3.50 2.83
C PRO A 48 5.88 3.14 2.84
N ALA A 49 6.30 2.07 2.13
CA ALA A 49 7.71 1.76 1.94
C ALA A 49 8.45 2.76 1.03
N ALA A 50 7.79 3.24 -0.04
CA ALA A 50 8.32 4.24 -0.95
C ALA A 50 8.30 5.66 -0.36
N PHE A 51 7.38 5.91 0.57
CA PHE A 51 7.17 7.19 1.26
C PHE A 51 7.16 7.01 2.79
N PRO A 52 8.31 6.66 3.41
CA PRO A 52 8.37 6.24 4.82
C PRO A 52 8.03 7.32 5.85
N LYS A 53 8.02 8.60 5.43
CA LYS A 53 7.63 9.74 6.28
C LYS A 53 6.15 10.11 6.13
N GLY A 54 5.40 9.38 5.31
CA GLY A 54 3.98 9.63 5.07
C GLY A 54 3.08 9.15 6.21
N ASN A 55 1.98 9.85 6.42
CA ASN A 55 0.93 9.40 7.34
C ASN A 55 0.20 8.18 6.75
N LEU A 56 0.17 7.05 7.47
CA LEU A 56 -0.48 5.82 7.00
C LEU A 56 -1.99 5.97 6.74
N VAL A 57 -2.67 6.83 7.51
CA VAL A 57 -4.09 7.13 7.28
C VAL A 57 -4.26 7.87 5.95
N LEU A 58 -3.38 8.84 5.66
CA LEU A 58 -3.40 9.55 4.39
C LEU A 58 -3.09 8.61 3.22
N VAL A 59 -2.11 7.71 3.38
CA VAL A 59 -1.81 6.68 2.38
C VAL A 59 -3.05 5.83 2.11
N TRP A 60 -3.71 5.34 3.15
CA TRP A 60 -4.92 4.55 3.02
C TRP A 60 -6.06 5.31 2.32
N LEU A 61 -6.29 6.58 2.70
CA LEU A 61 -7.30 7.44 2.05
C LEU A 61 -7.01 7.66 0.56
N VAL A 62 -5.75 7.88 0.20
CA VAL A 62 -5.35 8.03 -1.22
C VAL A 62 -5.59 6.74 -2.00
N LEU A 63 -5.32 5.58 -1.40
CA LEU A 63 -5.60 4.29 -2.03
C LEU A 63 -7.10 4.05 -2.19
N LEU A 64 -7.93 4.37 -1.19
CA LEU A 64 -9.39 4.32 -1.35
C LEU A 64 -9.88 5.23 -2.47
N ALA A 65 -9.38 6.47 -2.52
CA ALA A 65 -9.73 7.39 -3.59
C ALA A 65 -9.32 6.84 -4.96
N LEU A 66 -8.14 6.21 -5.06
CA LEU A 66 -7.67 5.57 -6.29
C LEU A 66 -8.60 4.43 -6.74
N GLY A 67 -9.01 3.53 -5.84
CA GLY A 67 -9.94 2.43 -6.16
C GLY A 67 -11.29 2.96 -6.65
N GLY A 68 -11.84 3.94 -5.94
CA GLY A 68 -13.08 4.61 -6.36
C GLY A 68 -12.96 5.31 -7.72
N CYS A 69 -11.83 5.95 -8.01
CA CYS A 69 -11.56 6.55 -9.31
C CYS A 69 -11.45 5.51 -10.43
N ILE A 70 -10.87 4.34 -10.15
CA ILE A 70 -10.77 3.24 -11.12
C ILE A 70 -12.17 2.71 -11.47
N GLU A 71 -13.00 2.42 -10.48
CA GLU A 71 -14.38 1.95 -10.69
C GLU A 71 -15.22 2.97 -11.46
N ALA A 72 -15.13 4.25 -11.07
CA ALA A 72 -15.82 5.32 -11.76
C ALA A 72 -15.35 5.45 -13.23
N ALA A 73 -14.04 5.31 -13.47
CA ALA A 73 -13.48 5.35 -14.82
C ALA A 73 -13.89 4.13 -15.65
N GLN A 74 -13.93 2.92 -15.09
CA GLN A 74 -14.42 1.73 -15.78
C GLN A 74 -15.89 1.91 -16.23
N GLY A 75 -16.72 2.51 -15.38
CA GLY A 75 -18.11 2.83 -15.72
C GLY A 75 -18.24 3.90 -16.80
N ALA A 76 -17.39 4.93 -16.75
CA ALA A 76 -17.42 6.02 -17.71
C ALA A 76 -16.86 5.63 -19.09
N LEU A 77 -15.85 4.77 -19.15
CA LEU A 77 -15.17 4.39 -20.38
C LEU A 77 -15.98 3.41 -21.25
N ALA A 78 -17.08 2.84 -20.73
CA ALA A 78 -17.97 1.92 -21.43
C ALA A 78 -17.23 0.76 -22.15
N THR A 79 -16.07 0.34 -21.64
CA THR A 79 -15.18 -0.68 -22.23
C THR A 79 -15.68 -2.11 -21.98
N ASN A 80 -16.99 -2.33 -21.90
CA ASN A 80 -17.65 -3.57 -21.45
C ASN A 80 -17.25 -4.02 -20.04
N ARG A 81 -16.81 -3.10 -19.18
CA ARG A 81 -16.64 -3.37 -17.73
C ARG A 81 -17.75 -2.71 -16.96
N ILE A 82 -18.39 -3.49 -16.09
CA ILE A 82 -19.45 -3.02 -15.22
C ILE A 82 -18.79 -2.62 -13.90
N PRO A 83 -18.95 -1.37 -13.44
CA PRO A 83 -18.49 -0.96 -12.12
C PRO A 83 -19.02 -1.91 -11.06
N SER A 84 -18.15 -2.35 -10.18
CA SER A 84 -18.47 -3.32 -9.15
C SER A 84 -18.14 -2.76 -7.78
N TRP A 85 -19.18 -2.60 -6.96
CA TRP A 85 -18.99 -2.26 -5.56
C TRP A 85 -18.17 -3.32 -4.82
N ASP A 86 -18.20 -4.57 -5.28
CA ASP A 86 -17.38 -5.65 -4.72
C ASP A 86 -15.90 -5.45 -5.02
N ASP A 87 -15.56 -4.91 -6.20
CA ASP A 87 -14.17 -4.61 -6.56
C ASP A 87 -13.65 -3.41 -5.72
N PHE A 88 -14.47 -2.36 -5.54
CA PHE A 88 -14.13 -1.26 -4.61
C PHE A 88 -13.94 -1.74 -3.16
N LEU A 89 -14.84 -2.59 -2.66
CA LEU A 89 -14.72 -3.16 -1.32
C LEU A 89 -13.46 -4.00 -1.19
N THR A 90 -13.12 -4.75 -2.24
CA THR A 90 -11.89 -5.55 -2.31
C THR A 90 -10.65 -4.65 -2.26
N ASP A 91 -10.63 -3.54 -3.00
CA ASP A 91 -9.56 -2.53 -2.94
C ASP A 91 -9.37 -2.01 -1.52
N ALA A 92 -10.48 -1.66 -0.85
CA ALA A 92 -10.47 -1.16 0.53
C ALA A 92 -9.88 -2.17 1.52
N ILE A 93 -10.33 -3.42 1.47
CA ILE A 93 -9.85 -4.50 2.35
C ILE A 93 -8.36 -4.77 2.08
N ALA A 94 -7.99 -4.93 0.80
CA ALA A 94 -6.62 -5.26 0.42
C ALA A 94 -5.64 -4.15 0.77
N ALA A 95 -5.99 -2.89 0.51
CA ALA A 95 -5.18 -1.73 0.90
C ALA A 95 -4.99 -1.67 2.43
N SER A 96 -6.06 -1.94 3.19
CA SER A 96 -6.00 -1.99 4.66
C SER A 96 -5.03 -3.06 5.12
N VAL A 97 -5.13 -4.28 4.58
CA VAL A 97 -4.23 -5.40 4.91
C VAL A 97 -2.79 -5.06 4.54
N GLY A 98 -2.53 -4.50 3.35
CA GLY A 98 -1.17 -4.13 2.91
C GLY A 98 -0.52 -3.07 3.80
N VAL A 99 -1.25 -2.01 4.16
CA VAL A 99 -0.75 -0.94 5.04
C VAL A 99 -0.50 -1.47 6.45
N LEU A 100 -1.41 -2.27 7.00
CA LEU A 100 -1.26 -2.87 8.33
C LEU A 100 -0.10 -3.86 8.37
N TYR A 101 0.07 -4.68 7.33
CA TYR A 101 1.19 -5.59 7.19
C TYR A 101 2.53 -4.84 7.20
N TYR A 102 2.64 -3.75 6.43
CA TYR A 102 3.83 -2.90 6.45
C TYR A 102 4.13 -2.36 7.85
N LYS A 103 3.11 -1.84 8.54
CA LYS A 103 3.26 -1.32 9.91
C LYS A 103 3.75 -2.42 10.85
N LEU A 104 3.10 -3.58 10.85
CA LEU A 104 3.46 -4.72 11.68
C LEU A 104 4.92 -5.14 11.43
N TRP A 105 5.31 -5.28 10.17
CA TRP A 105 6.67 -5.63 9.78
C TRP A 105 7.71 -4.65 10.31
N THR A 106 7.47 -3.35 10.19
CA THR A 106 8.40 -2.33 10.69
C THR A 106 8.51 -2.33 12.22
N VAL A 107 7.42 -2.62 12.93
CA VAL A 107 7.42 -2.76 14.39
C VAL A 107 8.22 -4.00 14.80
N LEU A 108 7.97 -5.15 14.18
CA LEU A 108 8.67 -6.40 14.49
C LEU A 108 10.16 -6.36 14.15
N ARG A 109 10.55 -5.52 13.19
CA ARG A 109 11.96 -5.35 12.78
C ARG A 109 12.67 -4.20 13.45
N ARG A 110 12.01 -3.42 14.31
CA ARG A 110 12.73 -2.47 15.15
C ARG A 110 13.64 -3.30 16.07
N PRO A 111 14.97 -3.07 16.04
CA PRO A 111 15.83 -3.63 17.07
C PRO A 111 15.24 -3.24 18.43
N ALA A 112 15.20 -4.16 19.39
CA ALA A 112 14.95 -3.78 20.78
C ALA A 112 15.88 -2.62 21.08
N ALA A 113 15.32 -1.48 21.51
CA ALA A 113 16.14 -0.37 21.95
C ALA A 113 17.14 -0.95 22.96
N PRO A 114 18.43 -0.56 22.96
CA PRO A 114 19.31 -0.94 24.04
C PRO A 114 18.68 -0.44 25.33
N ASP A 115 18.04 -1.34 26.06
CA ASP A 115 17.37 -1.07 27.32
C ASP A 115 18.42 -0.44 28.22
N ALA A 116 18.29 0.86 28.51
CA ALA A 116 18.77 1.49 29.74
C ALA A 116 20.16 1.05 30.27
N LYS A 117 21.09 0.64 29.39
CA LYS A 117 22.46 0.29 29.76
C LYS A 117 23.22 1.58 29.92
N ALA A 118 23.80 1.79 31.11
CA ALA A 118 24.77 2.83 31.45
C ALA A 118 24.25 4.17 32.03
N SER A 119 23.12 4.21 32.75
CA SER A 119 22.92 5.32 33.72
C SER A 119 22.50 4.88 35.14
N ALA A 120 22.29 3.59 35.38
CA ALA A 120 22.01 3.04 36.70
C ALA A 120 23.24 2.40 37.37
N ASP A 121 24.32 2.14 36.63
CA ASP A 121 25.50 1.43 37.16
C ASP A 121 26.68 2.33 37.59
N ASP A 122 26.62 3.67 37.39
CA ASP A 122 27.78 4.55 37.62
C ASP A 122 27.68 5.56 38.78
N ALA A 123 26.67 5.49 39.66
CA ALA A 123 26.75 6.20 40.95
C ALA A 123 25.77 5.59 41.96
N PRO A 124 26.26 4.90 43.01
CA PRO A 124 27.00 5.61 44.05
C PRO A 124 28.28 4.89 44.49
N ALA A 125 29.36 5.65 44.64
CA ALA A 125 30.46 5.23 45.51
C ALA A 125 29.97 5.32 46.97
N ASN A 126 29.70 4.17 47.58
CA ASN A 126 29.65 3.99 49.05
C ASN A 126 31.05 4.25 49.67
N PRO A 127 31.18 4.40 51.01
CA PRO A 127 30.25 4.86 52.05
C PRO A 127 30.66 6.21 52.67
#